data_AF-A0A7S3SSA1-F1
#
_entry.id   AF-A0A7S3SSA1-F1
#
_cell.length_a   1.000
_cell.length_b   1.000
_cell.length_c   1.000
_cell.angle_alpha   90.00
_cell.angle_beta   90.00
_cell.angle_gamma   90.00
#
_symmetry.space_group_name_H-M   'P 1'
#
loop_
_entity.id
_entity.type
_entity.pdbx_description
1 polymer ?
#
loop_
_entity_poly.entity_id
_entity_poly.type
_entity_poly.pdbx_seq_one_letter_code
_entity_poly.pdbx_strand_id
1 'polypeptide(L)'
;PTLFPAQCTPPSNLSPASPLSPARLTSIKMESSSSWAAQKKNVIRIFELFRASLSEETRDALAPHPFEELSEEEACNPKMFEEFSHFLVYEYKIESGRFMSQTLAVGPATNYIRILLNLVSDRFKSCGTAETRLSLTALDSYANTEAAVWFKRVKRKMVRTIFQRSMSSGEEMDKSETPLYLEHIKAVCRAYGREGSAEAALRKLAIKCLWQGAGRASEAAWLSWDSLQWDPFFGSVFAEFPQSKMSKYKEIPLVAGADRHSCFFVDFGDFLVLDNKSVHCPDD
;
A
#
# COMPACT_ATOMS: atom_id res chain seq x y z
N PRO A 1 -29.15 54.15 -9.59
CA PRO A 1 -28.96 53.68 -8.20
C PRO A 1 -28.00 52.48 -8.17
N THR A 2 -26.72 52.84 -8.17
CA THR A 2 -25.54 51.98 -8.04
C THR A 2 -25.40 51.45 -6.61
N LEU A 3 -25.23 50.14 -6.43
CA LEU A 3 -24.54 49.59 -5.25
C LEU A 3 -23.66 48.41 -5.68
N PHE A 4 -22.41 48.50 -5.22
CA PHE A 4 -21.22 47.75 -5.61
C PHE A 4 -21.20 46.30 -5.12
N PRO A 5 -20.42 45.40 -5.75
CA PRO A 5 -20.08 44.10 -5.19
C PRO A 5 -18.97 44.24 -4.13
N ALA A 6 -19.13 43.57 -3.00
CA ALA A 6 -18.13 43.46 -1.95
C ALA A 6 -16.93 42.62 -2.44
N GLN A 7 -15.74 43.22 -2.42
CA GLN A 7 -14.47 42.55 -2.62
C GLN A 7 -14.09 41.80 -1.34
N CYS A 8 -13.98 40.47 -1.40
CA CYS A 8 -13.27 39.69 -0.38
C CYS A 8 -11.76 39.76 -0.66
N THR A 9 -11.04 40.50 0.17
CA THR A 9 -9.57 40.41 0.27
C THR A 9 -9.17 39.09 0.94
N PRO A 10 -8.14 38.38 0.46
CA PRO A 10 -7.60 37.21 1.15
C PRO A 10 -6.74 37.65 2.36
N PRO A 11 -6.72 36.89 3.46
CA PRO A 11 -5.84 37.18 4.58
C PRO A 11 -4.39 36.87 4.20
N SER A 12 -3.57 37.93 4.16
CA SER A 12 -2.12 37.87 4.08
C SER A 12 -1.54 37.45 5.44
N ASN A 13 -1.32 36.15 5.62
CA ASN A 13 -0.48 35.61 6.70
C ASN A 13 0.47 34.55 6.13
N LEU A 14 1.52 35.02 5.44
CA LEU A 14 2.70 34.20 5.17
C LEU A 14 3.58 34.23 6.42
N SER A 15 3.43 33.24 7.29
CA SER A 15 4.47 32.92 8.26
C SER A 15 5.71 32.38 7.54
N PRO A 16 6.93 32.72 7.99
CA PRO A 16 8.16 32.27 7.35
C PRO A 16 8.28 30.75 7.43
N ALA A 17 8.66 30.15 6.30
CA ALA A 17 8.89 28.72 6.16
C ALA A 17 9.80 28.21 7.29
N SER A 18 9.29 27.28 8.09
CA SER A 18 10.09 26.56 9.06
C SER A 18 11.24 25.84 8.35
N PRO A 19 12.46 25.84 8.91
CA PRO A 19 13.59 25.16 8.31
C PRO A 19 13.28 23.67 8.16
N LEU A 20 13.54 23.14 6.96
CA LEU A 20 13.42 21.73 6.61
C LEU A 20 14.10 20.89 7.70
N SER A 21 13.28 20.15 8.45
CA SER A 21 13.76 19.18 9.43
C SER A 21 14.63 18.15 8.70
N PRO A 22 15.84 17.82 9.20
CA PRO A 22 16.68 16.82 8.57
C PRO A 22 15.92 15.50 8.51
N ALA A 23 15.83 14.94 7.30
CA ALA A 23 15.14 13.69 7.01
C ALA A 23 15.47 12.64 8.10
N ARG A 24 14.46 12.27 8.89
CA ARG A 24 14.56 11.12 9.80
C ARG A 24 14.68 9.87 8.93
N LEU A 25 15.91 9.51 8.60
CA LEU A 25 16.29 8.15 8.28
C LEU A 25 15.95 7.30 9.51
N THR A 26 14.72 6.79 9.57
CA THR A 26 14.35 5.73 10.50
C THR A 26 15.18 4.51 10.12
N SER A 27 16.37 4.44 10.72
CA SER A 27 17.11 3.21 10.92
C SER A 27 16.17 2.27 11.67
N ILE A 28 15.48 1.40 10.94
CA ILE A 28 14.84 0.25 11.54
C ILE A 28 15.99 -0.56 12.15
N LYS A 29 16.21 -0.43 13.47
CA LYS A 29 17.04 -1.38 14.21
C LYS A 29 16.33 -2.72 14.13
N MET A 30 16.60 -3.49 13.08
CA MET A 30 16.25 -4.91 13.03
C MET A 30 17.26 -5.65 13.89
N GLU A 31 16.82 -6.01 15.08
CA GLU A 31 17.60 -6.73 16.09
C GLU A 31 18.18 -8.05 15.55
N SER A 32 19.32 -8.42 16.14
CA SER A 32 20.22 -9.52 15.82
C SER A 32 19.62 -10.91 16.03
N SER A 33 18.57 -11.25 15.28
CA SER A 33 18.10 -12.64 15.19
C SER A 33 19.05 -13.44 14.29
N SER A 34 19.32 -14.69 14.64
CA SER A 34 20.05 -15.65 13.78
C SER A 34 19.44 -15.76 12.38
N SER A 35 18.12 -15.55 12.28
CA SER A 35 17.35 -15.45 11.03
C SER A 35 17.80 -14.28 10.14
N TRP A 36 18.06 -13.10 10.71
CA TRP A 36 18.52 -11.93 9.96
C TRP A 36 19.93 -12.11 9.39
N ALA A 37 20.86 -12.63 10.20
CA ALA A 37 22.21 -12.93 9.74
C ALA A 37 22.21 -13.99 8.61
N ALA A 38 21.34 -15.01 8.72
CA ALA A 38 21.15 -16.00 7.67
C ALA A 38 20.58 -15.37 6.39
N GLN A 39 19.63 -14.45 6.50
CA GLN A 39 19.08 -13.72 5.34
C GLN A 39 20.13 -12.86 4.64
N LYS A 40 20.95 -12.12 5.40
CA LYS A 40 22.06 -11.32 4.83
C LYS A 40 23.02 -12.20 4.03
N LYS A 41 23.49 -13.29 4.64
CA LYS A 41 24.38 -14.26 3.96
C LYS A 41 23.75 -14.85 2.71
N ASN A 42 22.46 -15.18 2.75
CA ASN A 42 21.77 -15.71 1.57
C ASN A 42 21.66 -14.68 0.45
N VAL A 43 21.38 -13.40 0.77
CA VAL A 43 21.31 -12.35 -0.26
C VAL A 43 22.67 -12.08 -0.90
N ILE A 44 23.76 -12.06 -0.11
CA ILE A 44 25.13 -11.97 -0.64
C ILE A 44 25.42 -13.14 -1.57
N ARG A 45 25.11 -14.37 -1.14
CA ARG A 45 25.28 -15.56 -1.98
C ARG A 45 24.50 -15.47 -3.30
N ILE A 46 23.26 -14.99 -3.28
CA ILE A 46 22.44 -14.79 -4.49
C ILE A 46 23.05 -13.70 -5.38
N PHE A 47 23.61 -12.65 -4.79
CA PHE A 47 24.37 -11.64 -5.53
C PHE A 47 25.60 -12.23 -6.22
N GLU A 48 26.32 -13.13 -5.56
CA GLU A 48 27.46 -13.82 -6.19
C GLU A 48 27.04 -14.72 -7.36
N LEU A 49 25.87 -15.37 -7.26
CA LEU A 49 25.30 -16.11 -8.40
C LEU A 49 24.94 -15.19 -9.57
N PHE A 50 24.36 -14.02 -9.28
CA PHE A 50 24.12 -12.99 -10.28
C PHE A 50 25.42 -12.58 -10.97
N ARG A 51 26.44 -12.23 -10.19
CA ARG A 51 27.75 -11.83 -10.70
C ARG A 51 28.39 -12.91 -11.57
N ALA A 52 28.24 -14.19 -11.19
CA ALA A 52 28.73 -15.32 -11.96
C ALA A 52 27.92 -15.59 -13.25
N SER A 53 26.66 -15.14 -13.31
CA SER A 53 25.80 -15.28 -14.50
C SER A 53 26.07 -14.23 -15.58
N LEU A 54 26.73 -13.12 -15.25
CA LEU A 54 27.06 -12.06 -16.18
C LEU A 54 28.17 -12.49 -17.15
N SER A 55 28.13 -11.94 -18.38
CA SER A 55 29.29 -11.99 -19.28
C SER A 55 30.48 -11.25 -18.65
N GLU A 56 31.70 -11.61 -19.03
CA GLU A 56 32.92 -10.99 -18.49
C GLU A 56 32.91 -9.45 -18.63
N GLU A 57 32.59 -8.94 -19.82
CA GLU A 57 32.47 -7.50 -20.08
C GLU A 57 31.41 -6.82 -19.19
N THR A 58 30.24 -7.45 -19.03
CA THR A 58 29.16 -6.87 -18.21
C THR A 58 29.47 -6.95 -16.72
N ARG A 59 30.12 -8.04 -16.29
CA ARG A 59 30.57 -8.22 -14.91
C ARG A 59 31.60 -7.15 -14.55
N ASP A 60 32.60 -6.94 -15.38
CA ASP A 60 33.65 -5.96 -15.12
C ASP A 60 33.09 -4.53 -15.08
N ALA A 61 32.04 -4.25 -15.86
CA ALA A 61 31.37 -2.95 -15.87
C ALA A 61 30.40 -2.71 -14.70
N LEU A 62 29.74 -3.75 -14.18
CA LEU A 62 28.64 -3.61 -13.21
C LEU A 62 28.92 -4.17 -11.81
N ALA A 63 29.67 -5.26 -11.73
CA ALA A 63 29.98 -5.97 -10.48
C ALA A 63 31.36 -6.66 -10.58
N PRO A 64 32.46 -5.90 -10.77
CA PRO A 64 33.79 -6.47 -11.00
C PRO A 64 34.27 -7.30 -9.81
N HIS A 65 33.97 -6.83 -8.59
CA HIS A 65 34.41 -7.44 -7.34
C HIS A 65 33.29 -8.22 -6.63
N PRO A 66 33.64 -9.19 -5.76
CA PRO A 66 32.70 -9.75 -4.79
C PRO A 66 32.01 -8.65 -3.97
N PHE A 67 30.81 -8.91 -3.46
CA PHE A 67 30.01 -7.89 -2.79
C PHE A 67 30.77 -7.13 -1.70
N GLU A 68 31.51 -7.85 -0.85
CA GLU A 68 32.27 -7.27 0.28
C GLU A 68 33.44 -6.38 -0.17
N GLU A 69 33.90 -6.55 -1.40
CA GLU A 69 35.04 -5.84 -1.99
C GLU A 69 34.61 -4.69 -2.92
N LEU A 70 33.30 -4.57 -3.22
CA LEU A 70 32.79 -3.46 -4.01
C LEU A 70 33.19 -2.12 -3.37
N SER A 71 33.74 -1.24 -4.19
CA SER A 71 33.95 0.16 -3.87
C SER A 71 32.61 0.89 -3.68
N GLU A 72 32.68 2.10 -3.15
CA GLU A 72 31.50 2.93 -2.90
C GLU A 72 30.72 3.23 -4.20
N GLU A 73 31.44 3.56 -5.29
CA GLU A 73 30.87 3.87 -6.59
C GLU A 73 30.19 2.64 -7.21
N GLU A 74 30.86 1.48 -7.17
CA GLU A 74 30.32 0.22 -7.68
C GLU A 74 29.09 -0.22 -6.88
N ALA A 75 29.15 -0.16 -5.55
CA ALA A 75 28.07 -0.59 -4.67
C ALA A 75 26.82 0.30 -4.75
N CYS A 76 26.97 1.55 -5.20
CA CYS A 76 25.87 2.50 -5.39
C CYS A 76 25.40 2.61 -6.85
N ASN A 77 25.95 1.82 -7.78
CA ASN A 77 25.59 1.85 -9.20
C ASN A 77 24.13 1.41 -9.43
N PRO A 78 23.22 2.32 -9.86
CA PRO A 78 21.82 1.96 -10.08
C PRO A 78 21.63 0.85 -11.13
N LYS A 79 22.50 0.81 -12.15
CA LYS A 79 22.43 -0.19 -13.22
C LYS A 79 22.72 -1.60 -12.72
N MET A 80 23.64 -1.75 -11.77
CA MET A 80 23.90 -3.03 -11.10
C MET A 80 22.62 -3.57 -10.43
N PHE A 81 21.88 -2.72 -9.72
CA PHE A 81 20.63 -3.13 -9.07
C PHE A 81 19.51 -3.41 -10.06
N GLU A 82 19.45 -2.70 -11.19
CA GLU A 82 18.50 -2.99 -12.26
C GLU A 82 18.75 -4.37 -12.88
N GLU A 83 20.00 -4.69 -13.22
CA GLU A 83 20.37 -6.01 -13.74
C GLU A 83 20.19 -7.11 -12.69
N PHE A 84 20.54 -6.84 -11.43
CA PHE A 84 20.25 -7.77 -10.34
C PHE A 84 18.73 -8.01 -10.21
N SER A 85 17.90 -6.97 -10.36
CA SER A 85 16.45 -7.12 -10.36
C SER A 85 15.95 -7.96 -11.53
N HIS A 86 16.59 -7.85 -12.69
CA HIS A 86 16.31 -8.66 -13.87
C HIS A 86 16.63 -10.13 -13.59
N PHE A 87 17.84 -10.41 -13.11
CA PHE A 87 18.28 -11.75 -12.72
C PHE A 87 17.32 -12.39 -11.71
N LEU A 88 16.94 -11.68 -10.65
CA LEU A 88 16.01 -12.19 -9.63
C LEU A 88 14.64 -12.58 -10.19
N VAL A 89 14.18 -11.88 -11.22
CA VAL A 89 12.86 -12.09 -11.80
C VAL A 89 12.87 -13.16 -12.88
N TYR A 90 13.86 -13.15 -13.77
CA TYR A 90 13.85 -14.02 -14.95
C TYR A 90 14.69 -15.28 -14.81
N GLU A 91 15.84 -15.19 -14.14
CA GLU A 91 16.88 -16.21 -14.22
C GLU A 91 16.99 -17.01 -12.93
N TYR A 92 16.96 -16.34 -11.78
CA TYR A 92 17.13 -16.97 -10.49
C TYR A 92 16.02 -17.98 -10.19
N LYS A 93 16.43 -19.21 -9.85
CA LYS A 93 15.57 -20.29 -9.38
C LYS A 93 15.89 -20.60 -7.93
N ILE A 94 14.86 -20.88 -7.15
CA ILE A 94 15.01 -21.27 -5.74
C ILE A 94 15.73 -22.62 -5.68
N GLU A 95 16.87 -22.69 -5.01
CA GLU A 95 17.70 -23.91 -5.01
C GLU A 95 17.23 -24.98 -4.01
N SER A 96 16.48 -24.60 -2.97
CA SER A 96 16.13 -25.51 -1.88
C SER A 96 14.78 -25.22 -1.24
N GLY A 97 14.23 -26.23 -0.57
CA GLY A 97 12.96 -26.16 0.14
C GLY A 97 11.74 -26.48 -0.74
N ARG A 98 10.56 -26.17 -0.21
CA ARG A 98 9.26 -26.53 -0.82
C ARG A 98 9.06 -25.98 -2.24
N PHE A 99 9.72 -24.87 -2.56
CA PHE A 99 9.56 -24.15 -3.84
C PHE A 99 10.78 -24.30 -4.75
N MET A 100 11.58 -25.35 -4.58
CA MET A 100 12.78 -25.60 -5.37
C MET A 100 12.49 -25.58 -6.89
N SER A 101 13.43 -25.04 -7.65
CA SER A 101 13.38 -24.81 -9.10
C SER A 101 12.32 -23.80 -9.58
N GLN A 102 11.53 -23.22 -8.66
CA GLN A 102 10.57 -22.17 -9.00
C GLN A 102 11.25 -20.80 -9.02
N THR A 103 10.66 -19.88 -9.77
CA THR A 103 11.03 -18.46 -9.74
C THR A 103 10.52 -17.78 -8.47
N LEU A 104 11.15 -16.67 -8.07
CA LEU A 104 10.71 -15.92 -6.90
C LEU A 104 9.33 -15.28 -7.08
N ALA A 105 8.56 -15.30 -5.98
CA ALA A 105 7.37 -14.48 -5.82
C ALA A 105 7.74 -13.01 -5.54
N VAL A 106 6.76 -12.10 -5.69
CA VAL A 106 6.95 -10.64 -5.55
C VAL A 106 7.57 -10.25 -4.20
N GLY A 107 7.05 -10.81 -3.10
CA GLY A 107 7.53 -10.49 -1.75
C GLY A 107 9.01 -10.78 -1.57
N PRO A 108 9.45 -12.05 -1.74
CA PRO A 108 10.87 -12.41 -1.67
C PRO A 108 11.77 -11.62 -2.62
N ALA A 109 11.40 -11.48 -3.90
CA ALA A 109 12.23 -10.80 -4.90
C ALA A 109 12.49 -9.33 -4.52
N THR A 110 11.43 -8.60 -4.15
CA THR A 110 11.58 -7.19 -3.74
C THR A 110 12.30 -7.04 -2.40
N ASN A 111 12.17 -8.02 -1.50
CA ASN A 111 12.87 -8.02 -0.23
C ASN A 111 14.39 -8.25 -0.41
N TYR A 112 14.82 -9.09 -1.35
CA TYR A 112 16.24 -9.33 -1.61
C TYR A 112 16.97 -8.07 -2.07
N ILE A 113 16.38 -7.28 -2.97
CA ILE A 113 16.98 -5.99 -3.37
C ILE A 113 17.04 -5.03 -2.19
N ARG A 114 15.98 -4.97 -1.39
CA ARG A 114 15.96 -4.11 -0.18
C ARG A 114 17.05 -4.52 0.80
N ILE A 115 17.26 -5.82 1.03
CA ILE A 115 18.34 -6.32 1.89
C ILE A 115 19.69 -5.94 1.31
N LEU A 116 19.90 -6.10 0.00
CA LEU A 116 21.16 -5.73 -0.65
C LEU A 116 21.45 -4.21 -0.49
N LEU A 117 20.47 -3.35 -0.75
CA LEU A 117 20.58 -1.91 -0.50
C LEU A 117 20.84 -1.58 0.97
N ASN A 118 20.23 -2.29 1.91
CA ASN A 118 20.52 -2.13 3.33
C ASN A 118 21.96 -2.54 3.67
N LEU A 119 22.50 -3.60 3.04
CA LEU A 119 23.90 -4.00 3.22
C LEU A 119 24.87 -2.93 2.71
N VAL A 120 24.58 -2.33 1.55
CA VAL A 120 25.34 -1.18 1.05
C VAL A 120 25.21 0.02 2.00
N SER A 121 24.00 0.29 2.49
CA SER A 121 23.79 1.33 3.50
C SER A 121 24.58 1.07 4.77
N ASP A 122 24.62 -0.16 5.27
CA ASP A 122 25.36 -0.52 6.49
C ASP A 122 26.86 -0.26 6.31
N ARG A 123 27.41 -0.47 5.10
CA ARG A 123 28.82 -0.24 4.76
C ARG A 123 29.18 1.24 4.62
N PHE A 124 28.34 2.04 3.96
CA PHE A 124 28.73 3.40 3.53
C PHE A 124 27.94 4.54 4.17
N LYS A 125 26.92 4.29 5.00
CA LYS A 125 26.10 5.36 5.58
C LYS A 125 26.88 6.34 6.47
N SER A 126 27.92 5.89 7.16
CA SER A 126 28.72 6.71 8.08
C SER A 126 29.98 7.31 7.44
N CYS A 127 30.54 6.67 6.42
CA CYS A 127 31.82 7.06 5.81
C CYS A 127 31.73 7.46 4.33
N GLY A 128 30.59 7.24 3.69
CA GLY A 128 30.40 7.55 2.27
C GLY A 128 30.25 9.03 1.96
N THR A 129 30.41 9.36 0.70
CA THR A 129 30.20 10.67 0.08
C THR A 129 28.75 11.17 0.23
N ALA A 130 28.53 12.45 -0.07
CA ALA A 130 27.18 13.02 -0.03
C ALA A 130 26.27 12.36 -1.08
N GLU A 131 26.82 12.08 -2.25
CA GLU A 131 26.21 11.40 -3.39
C GLU A 131 25.75 9.99 -3.02
N THR A 132 26.58 9.24 -2.29
CA THR A 132 26.21 7.91 -1.77
C THR A 132 25.09 8.00 -0.76
N ARG A 133 25.16 8.93 0.20
CA ARG A 133 24.07 9.12 1.16
C ARG A 133 22.75 9.49 0.47
N LEU A 134 22.80 10.28 -0.61
CA LEU A 134 21.64 10.58 -1.44
C LEU A 134 21.13 9.34 -2.18
N SER A 135 22.01 8.52 -2.76
CA SER A 135 21.63 7.27 -3.43
C SER A 135 20.96 6.27 -2.45
N LEU A 136 21.41 6.23 -1.21
CA LEU A 136 20.84 5.41 -0.15
C LEU A 136 19.45 5.87 0.34
N THR A 137 19.00 7.08 -0.04
CA THR A 137 17.60 7.50 0.19
C THR A 137 16.60 6.66 -0.60
N ALA A 138 17.05 5.82 -1.54
CA ALA A 138 16.25 4.80 -2.22
C ALA A 138 15.39 3.95 -1.27
N LEU A 139 15.88 3.71 -0.05
CA LEU A 139 15.19 2.90 0.96
C LEU A 139 14.06 3.64 1.70
N ASP A 140 14.03 4.97 1.62
CA ASP A 140 12.98 5.77 2.24
C ASP A 140 11.72 5.79 1.35
N SER A 141 10.66 5.17 1.86
CA SER A 141 9.39 5.05 1.14
C SER A 141 8.68 6.40 0.95
N TYR A 142 8.96 7.37 1.82
CA TYR A 142 8.34 8.70 1.81
C TYR A 142 9.21 9.74 1.11
N ALA A 143 10.47 9.44 0.83
CA ALA A 143 11.34 10.32 0.07
C ALA A 143 10.84 10.47 -1.39
N ASN A 144 11.02 11.70 -1.90
CA ASN A 144 10.80 12.09 -3.29
C ASN A 144 12.12 12.42 -4.01
N THR A 145 13.23 11.89 -3.52
CA THR A 145 14.54 11.98 -4.17
C THR A 145 14.56 11.14 -5.45
N GLU A 146 15.49 11.44 -6.35
CA GLU A 146 15.68 10.67 -7.58
C GLU A 146 15.92 9.18 -7.30
N ALA A 147 16.75 8.87 -6.32
CA ALA A 147 17.02 7.49 -5.90
C ALA A 147 15.77 6.76 -5.37
N ALA A 148 14.93 7.44 -4.57
CA ALA A 148 13.66 6.87 -4.10
C ALA A 148 12.66 6.64 -5.24
N VAL A 149 12.58 7.57 -6.18
CA VAL A 149 11.74 7.44 -7.39
C VAL A 149 12.24 6.30 -8.27
N TRP A 150 13.55 6.21 -8.50
CA TRP A 150 14.20 5.13 -9.22
C TRP A 150 13.86 3.76 -8.61
N PHE A 151 14.09 3.57 -7.31
CA PHE A 151 13.82 2.29 -6.66
C PHE A 151 12.33 1.92 -6.70
N LYS A 152 11.42 2.90 -6.55
CA LYS A 152 9.98 2.70 -6.76
C LYS A 152 9.67 2.20 -8.18
N ARG A 153 10.36 2.71 -9.21
CA ARG A 153 10.21 2.25 -10.61
C ARG A 153 10.70 0.82 -10.80
N VAL A 154 11.90 0.49 -10.29
CA VAL A 154 12.45 -0.88 -10.33
C VAL A 154 11.47 -1.87 -9.68
N LYS A 155 10.99 -1.57 -8.46
CA LYS A 155 10.01 -2.40 -7.75
C LYS A 155 8.73 -2.60 -8.56
N ARG A 156 8.16 -1.53 -9.16
CA ARG A 156 6.96 -1.64 -10.00
C ARG A 156 7.19 -2.52 -11.23
N LYS A 157 8.36 -2.41 -11.87
CA LYS A 157 8.73 -3.24 -13.01
C LYS A 157 8.79 -4.72 -12.62
N MET A 158 9.47 -5.05 -11.52
CA MET A 158 9.52 -6.43 -11.01
C MET A 158 8.12 -6.99 -10.70
N VAL A 159 7.30 -6.22 -9.99
CA VAL A 159 5.92 -6.62 -9.66
C VAL A 159 5.13 -6.90 -10.93
N ARG A 160 5.20 -6.00 -11.91
CA ARG A 160 4.50 -6.16 -13.19
C ARG A 160 4.96 -7.41 -13.94
N THR A 161 6.26 -7.63 -14.03
CA THR A 161 6.83 -8.79 -14.73
C THR A 161 6.44 -10.09 -14.05
N ILE A 162 6.61 -10.20 -12.73
CA ILE A 162 6.22 -11.40 -11.97
C ILE A 162 4.72 -11.66 -12.15
N PHE A 163 3.89 -10.61 -12.04
CA PHE A 163 2.46 -10.70 -12.27
C PHE A 163 2.12 -11.22 -13.67
N GLN A 164 2.74 -10.66 -14.72
CA GLN A 164 2.53 -11.10 -16.11
C GLN A 164 2.97 -12.54 -16.33
N ARG A 165 4.08 -12.96 -15.73
CA ARG A 165 4.54 -14.36 -15.79
C ARG A 165 3.52 -15.28 -15.12
N SER A 166 3.09 -14.96 -13.91
CA SER A 166 2.11 -15.78 -13.18
C SER A 166 0.77 -15.86 -13.90
N MET A 167 0.29 -14.76 -14.51
CA MET A 167 -0.88 -14.82 -15.39
C MET A 167 -0.67 -15.73 -16.60
N SER A 168 0.53 -15.71 -17.20
CA SER A 168 0.83 -16.51 -18.40
C SER A 168 1.01 -18.00 -18.08
N SER A 169 1.45 -18.35 -16.86
CA SER A 169 1.56 -19.74 -16.40
C SER A 169 0.23 -20.31 -15.89
N GLY A 170 -0.84 -19.52 -15.89
CA GLY A 170 -2.13 -19.91 -15.33
C GLY A 170 -2.10 -20.11 -13.81
N GLU A 171 -1.13 -19.51 -13.12
CA GLU A 171 -1.15 -19.46 -11.66
C GLU A 171 -2.41 -18.70 -11.23
N GLU A 172 -3.14 -19.27 -10.27
CA GLU A 172 -4.32 -18.67 -9.67
C GLU A 172 -3.89 -17.42 -8.87
N MET A 173 -3.80 -16.31 -9.59
CA MET A 173 -3.30 -15.03 -9.09
C MET A 173 -4.33 -14.31 -8.23
N ASP A 174 -5.59 -14.64 -8.44
CA ASP A 174 -6.69 -14.07 -7.71
C ASP A 174 -7.04 -15.03 -6.58
N LYS A 175 -6.86 -14.59 -5.33
CA LYS A 175 -7.68 -15.11 -4.24
C LYS A 175 -9.07 -14.49 -4.35
N SER A 176 -9.62 -14.42 -5.56
CA SER A 176 -11.00 -14.03 -5.79
C SER A 176 -11.79 -15.13 -5.16
N GLU A 177 -12.25 -14.86 -3.96
CA GLU A 177 -13.33 -15.65 -3.42
C GLU A 177 -14.53 -15.52 -4.34
N THR A 178 -15.40 -16.53 -4.28
CA THR A 178 -16.63 -16.56 -5.06
C THR A 178 -17.35 -15.22 -4.89
N PRO A 179 -17.61 -14.46 -5.97
CA PRO A 179 -18.25 -13.16 -5.87
C PRO A 179 -19.55 -13.27 -5.08
N LEU A 180 -19.71 -12.40 -4.08
CA LEU A 180 -20.98 -12.27 -3.41
C LEU A 180 -21.91 -11.44 -4.27
N TYR A 181 -23.14 -11.92 -4.45
CA TYR A 181 -24.20 -11.21 -5.14
C TYR A 181 -25.20 -10.66 -4.12
N LEU A 182 -26.13 -9.83 -4.60
CA LEU A 182 -27.13 -9.18 -3.74
C LEU A 182 -27.94 -10.20 -2.92
N GLU A 183 -28.20 -11.39 -3.47
CA GLU A 183 -28.88 -12.48 -2.80
C GLU A 183 -28.14 -12.96 -1.54
N HIS A 184 -26.81 -13.04 -1.61
CA HIS A 184 -25.96 -13.41 -0.47
C HIS A 184 -26.01 -12.31 0.61
N ILE A 185 -25.92 -11.05 0.19
CA ILE A 185 -26.03 -9.91 1.12
C ILE A 185 -27.40 -9.88 1.80
N LYS A 186 -28.48 -10.12 1.05
CA LYS A 186 -29.84 -10.22 1.61
C LYS A 186 -29.96 -11.35 2.63
N ALA A 187 -29.35 -12.50 2.37
CA ALA A 187 -29.34 -13.63 3.31
C ALA A 187 -28.61 -13.28 4.62
N VAL A 188 -27.47 -12.60 4.52
CA VAL A 188 -26.70 -12.12 5.69
C VAL A 188 -27.48 -11.05 6.46
N CYS A 189 -28.04 -10.04 5.79
CA CYS A 189 -28.89 -9.03 6.41
C CYS A 189 -30.14 -9.63 7.08
N ARG A 190 -30.72 -10.69 6.50
CA ARG A 190 -31.82 -11.43 7.10
C ARG A 190 -31.39 -12.18 8.36
N ALA A 191 -30.20 -12.79 8.37
CA ALA A 191 -29.66 -13.47 9.54
C ALA A 191 -29.44 -12.48 10.70
N TYR A 192 -28.76 -11.34 10.45
CA TYR A 192 -28.59 -10.29 11.46
C TYR A 192 -29.92 -9.67 11.91
N GLY A 193 -30.86 -9.47 10.98
CA GLY A 193 -32.20 -9.00 11.33
C GLY A 193 -32.98 -9.94 12.25
N ARG A 194 -32.72 -11.26 12.18
CA ARG A 194 -33.32 -12.25 13.10
C ARG A 194 -32.64 -12.27 14.47
N GLU A 195 -31.34 -11.99 14.51
CA GLU A 195 -30.61 -11.87 15.77
C GLU A 195 -31.11 -10.68 16.60
N GLY A 196 -31.34 -9.53 15.95
CA GLY A 196 -32.07 -8.39 16.54
C GLY A 196 -31.31 -7.63 17.64
N SER A 197 -30.01 -7.85 17.80
CA SER A 197 -29.16 -7.11 18.75
C SER A 197 -28.65 -5.79 18.16
N ALA A 198 -28.18 -4.87 19.02
CA ALA A 198 -27.51 -3.65 18.58
C ALA A 198 -26.25 -3.95 17.75
N GLU A 199 -25.49 -4.98 18.14
CA GLU A 199 -24.33 -5.45 17.38
C GLU A 199 -24.73 -5.98 16.00
N ALA A 200 -25.83 -6.74 15.92
CA ALA A 200 -26.37 -7.23 14.66
C ALA A 200 -26.74 -6.08 13.72
N ALA A 201 -27.38 -5.03 14.25
CA ALA A 201 -27.76 -3.85 13.49
C ALA A 201 -26.53 -3.09 12.96
N LEU A 202 -25.50 -2.90 13.79
CA LEU A 202 -24.23 -2.30 13.37
C LEU A 202 -23.54 -3.11 12.27
N ARG A 203 -23.43 -4.43 12.45
CA ARG A 203 -22.82 -5.33 11.45
C ARG A 203 -23.61 -5.34 10.14
N LYS A 204 -24.94 -5.36 10.22
CA LYS A 204 -25.83 -5.28 9.06
C LYS A 204 -25.64 -3.98 8.28
N LEU A 205 -25.57 -2.85 8.98
CA LEU A 205 -25.30 -1.54 8.38
C LEU A 205 -23.93 -1.49 7.71
N ALA A 206 -22.88 -1.95 8.41
CA ALA A 206 -21.51 -1.97 7.88
C ALA A 206 -21.39 -2.80 6.58
N ILE A 207 -22.03 -3.97 6.54
CA ILE A 207 -22.07 -4.81 5.32
C ILE A 207 -22.80 -4.09 4.19
N LYS A 208 -23.89 -3.38 4.48
CA LYS A 208 -24.63 -2.62 3.47
C LYS A 208 -23.79 -1.47 2.89
N CYS A 209 -23.13 -0.71 3.75
CA CYS A 209 -22.22 0.36 3.35
C CYS A 209 -21.07 -0.17 2.49
N LEU A 210 -20.48 -1.30 2.88
CA LEU A 210 -19.41 -1.94 2.13
C LEU A 210 -19.90 -2.42 0.75
N TRP A 211 -21.08 -3.05 0.71
CA TRP A 211 -21.68 -3.55 -0.53
C TRP A 211 -21.99 -2.42 -1.51
N GLN A 212 -22.68 -1.37 -1.08
CA GLN A 212 -23.04 -0.24 -1.94
C GLN A 212 -21.82 0.61 -2.31
N GLY A 213 -20.86 0.77 -1.39
CA GLY A 213 -19.62 1.49 -1.64
C GLY A 213 -18.63 0.77 -2.55
N ALA A 214 -18.80 -0.55 -2.79
CA ALA A 214 -17.84 -1.41 -3.48
C ALA A 214 -16.40 -1.17 -3.00
N GLY A 215 -16.26 -0.97 -1.68
CA GLY A 215 -15.03 -0.54 -1.02
C GLY A 215 -14.22 -1.70 -0.45
N ARG A 216 -13.05 -1.38 0.11
CA ARG A 216 -12.34 -2.34 0.97
C ARG A 216 -12.99 -2.38 2.35
N ALA A 217 -12.90 -3.53 3.04
CA ALA A 217 -13.47 -3.69 4.37
C ALA A 217 -13.03 -2.59 5.37
N SER A 218 -11.79 -2.11 5.25
CA SER A 218 -11.27 -1.02 6.09
C SER A 218 -11.89 0.35 5.81
N GLU A 219 -12.49 0.57 4.64
CA GLU A 219 -13.00 1.90 4.24
C GLU A 219 -14.32 2.21 4.94
N ALA A 220 -15.22 1.23 5.07
CA ALA A 220 -16.49 1.40 5.78
C ALA A 220 -16.32 1.69 7.29
N ALA A 221 -15.17 1.35 7.89
CA ALA A 221 -14.87 1.64 9.28
C ALA A 221 -14.65 3.14 9.56
N TRP A 222 -14.44 3.94 8.53
CA TRP A 222 -14.25 5.39 8.63
C TRP A 222 -15.51 6.20 8.30
N LEU A 223 -16.64 5.52 8.07
CA LEU A 223 -17.91 6.19 7.88
C LEU A 223 -18.29 6.93 9.17
N SER A 224 -18.49 8.24 9.05
CA SER A 224 -18.82 9.11 10.16
C SER A 224 -20.05 9.96 9.84
N TRP A 225 -20.76 10.42 10.88
CA TRP A 225 -22.01 11.17 10.73
C TRP A 225 -21.85 12.47 9.92
N ASP A 226 -20.75 13.17 10.12
CA ASP A 226 -20.38 14.40 9.41
C ASP A 226 -20.07 14.17 7.93
N SER A 227 -19.80 12.93 7.52
CA SER A 227 -19.59 12.56 6.12
C SER A 227 -20.88 12.24 5.37
N LEU A 228 -22.03 12.14 6.06
CA LEU A 228 -23.32 11.79 5.45
C LEU A 228 -24.06 13.05 4.99
N GLN A 229 -24.27 13.18 3.69
CA GLN A 229 -25.00 14.30 3.09
C GLN A 229 -26.22 13.80 2.32
N TRP A 230 -27.39 14.34 2.62
CA TRP A 230 -28.59 14.04 1.85
C TRP A 230 -28.56 14.82 0.53
N ASP A 231 -28.67 14.10 -0.59
CA ASP A 231 -28.86 14.70 -1.90
C ASP A 231 -30.34 14.62 -2.30
N PRO A 232 -31.03 15.77 -2.43
CA PRO A 232 -32.46 15.79 -2.76
C PRO A 232 -32.76 15.44 -4.23
N PHE A 233 -31.78 15.56 -5.13
CA PHE A 233 -31.95 15.24 -6.55
C PHE A 233 -31.93 13.73 -6.77
N PHE A 234 -31.01 13.02 -6.10
CA PHE A 234 -30.92 11.56 -6.18
C PHE A 234 -31.80 10.85 -5.15
N GLY A 235 -32.29 11.56 -4.14
CA GLY A 235 -33.08 10.95 -3.05
C GLY A 235 -32.26 9.93 -2.26
N SER A 236 -30.98 10.19 -2.06
CA SER A 236 -30.02 9.28 -1.44
C SER A 236 -29.07 10.00 -0.51
N VAL A 237 -28.45 9.26 0.40
CA VAL A 237 -27.36 9.78 1.24
C VAL A 237 -26.04 9.55 0.52
N PHE A 238 -25.22 10.57 0.35
CA PHE A 238 -23.84 10.42 -0.09
C PHE A 238 -22.93 10.37 1.13
N ALA A 239 -21.91 9.52 1.08
CA ALA A 239 -20.92 9.37 2.12
C ALA A 239 -19.51 9.43 1.57
N GLU A 240 -18.59 9.99 2.35
CA GLU A 240 -17.16 10.05 1.99
C GLU A 240 -16.38 8.89 2.62
N PHE A 241 -15.75 8.06 1.78
CA PHE A 241 -14.89 6.96 2.20
C PHE A 241 -13.41 7.31 1.95
N PRO A 242 -12.53 7.29 2.96
CA PRO A 242 -11.10 7.50 2.74
C PRO A 242 -10.49 6.30 2.01
N GLN A 243 -9.93 6.54 0.83
CA GLN A 243 -9.27 5.51 0.02
C GLN A 243 -7.78 5.45 0.31
N SER A 244 -7.37 4.44 1.09
CA SER A 244 -6.00 4.28 1.63
C SER A 244 -4.88 4.29 0.58
N LYS A 245 -5.16 3.84 -0.65
CA LYS A 245 -4.14 3.79 -1.73
C LYS A 245 -3.85 5.16 -2.34
N MET A 246 -4.84 6.05 -2.35
CA MET A 246 -4.78 7.31 -3.09
C MET A 246 -4.70 8.52 -2.15
N SER A 247 -4.89 8.33 -0.84
CA SER A 247 -5.04 9.41 0.14
C SER A 247 -6.09 10.44 -0.29
N LYS A 248 -7.17 9.94 -0.90
CA LYS A 248 -8.31 10.74 -1.39
C LYS A 248 -9.60 10.16 -0.82
N TYR A 249 -10.63 11.00 -0.71
CA TYR A 249 -11.98 10.55 -0.41
C TYR A 249 -12.67 10.08 -1.69
N LYS A 250 -13.43 9.00 -1.57
CA LYS A 250 -14.36 8.50 -2.57
C LYS A 250 -15.76 8.81 -2.05
N GLU A 251 -16.53 9.53 -2.84
CA GLU A 251 -17.95 9.72 -2.56
C GLU A 251 -18.72 8.48 -3.01
N ILE A 252 -19.60 7.97 -2.14
CA ILE A 252 -20.44 6.81 -2.43
C ILE A 252 -21.92 7.13 -2.18
N PRO A 253 -22.82 6.76 -3.12
CA PRO A 253 -24.25 6.86 -2.87
C PRO A 253 -24.74 5.68 -2.03
N LEU A 254 -25.44 5.98 -0.95
CA LEU A 254 -26.17 5.07 -0.09
C LEU A 254 -27.67 5.19 -0.42
N VAL A 255 -28.16 4.20 -1.15
CA VAL A 255 -29.47 4.23 -1.83
C VAL A 255 -30.50 3.32 -1.17
N ALA A 256 -31.76 3.66 -1.39
CA ALA A 256 -32.88 2.80 -1.04
C ALA A 256 -32.84 1.50 -1.86
N GLY A 257 -33.18 0.39 -1.20
CA GLY A 257 -33.29 -0.91 -1.84
C GLY A 257 -34.75 -1.24 -2.14
N ALA A 258 -34.97 -2.16 -3.07
CA ALA A 258 -36.32 -2.60 -3.46
C ALA A 258 -37.07 -3.39 -2.36
N ASP A 259 -36.36 -3.85 -1.33
CA ASP A 259 -36.93 -4.61 -0.22
C ASP A 259 -36.20 -4.32 1.10
N ARG A 260 -36.81 -4.75 2.21
CA ARG A 260 -36.30 -4.54 3.57
C ARG A 260 -34.83 -4.98 3.74
N HIS A 261 -34.42 -6.07 3.11
CA HIS A 261 -33.08 -6.62 3.29
C HIS A 261 -32.05 -6.04 2.32
N SER A 262 -32.47 -5.25 1.33
CA SER A 262 -31.57 -4.51 0.44
C SER A 262 -31.52 -3.01 0.76
N CYS A 263 -32.47 -2.49 1.54
CA CYS A 263 -32.62 -1.06 1.80
C CYS A 263 -31.67 -0.52 2.88
N PHE A 264 -30.80 0.42 2.49
CA PHE A 264 -29.92 1.12 3.42
C PHE A 264 -30.67 1.85 4.52
N PHE A 265 -31.72 2.61 4.18
CA PHE A 265 -32.46 3.43 5.15
C PHE A 265 -33.12 2.62 6.26
N VAL A 266 -33.57 1.40 5.95
CA VAL A 266 -34.11 0.48 6.97
C VAL A 266 -33.01 0.05 7.92
N ASP A 267 -31.87 -0.39 7.40
CA ASP A 267 -30.76 -0.87 8.22
C ASP A 267 -30.14 0.27 9.05
N PHE A 268 -30.12 1.48 8.50
CA PHE A 268 -29.70 2.70 9.19
C PHE A 268 -30.65 3.10 10.31
N GLY A 269 -31.97 3.06 10.06
CA GLY A 269 -32.98 3.29 11.09
C GLY A 269 -32.93 2.26 12.21
N ASP A 270 -32.81 0.97 11.87
CA ASP A 270 -32.64 -0.12 12.85
C ASP A 270 -31.39 0.12 13.72
N PHE A 271 -30.27 0.55 13.12
CA PHE A 271 -29.06 0.92 13.85
C PHE A 271 -29.29 2.11 14.80
N LEU A 272 -29.90 3.20 14.34
CA LEU A 272 -30.19 4.37 15.16
C LEU A 272 -31.08 4.04 16.37
N VAL A 273 -32.10 3.21 16.17
CA VAL A 273 -33.03 2.80 17.22
C VAL A 273 -32.36 1.88 18.24
N LEU A 274 -31.52 0.95 17.79
CA LEU A 274 -30.93 -0.08 18.65
C LEU A 274 -29.61 0.36 19.31
N ASP A 275 -28.87 1.29 18.72
CA ASP A 275 -27.59 1.77 19.26
C ASP A 275 -27.76 2.76 20.42
N ASN A 276 -28.97 3.33 20.61
CA ASN A 276 -29.52 4.03 21.79
C ASN A 276 -28.57 4.88 22.67
N LYS A 277 -27.43 5.34 22.14
CA LYS A 277 -26.40 6.10 22.86
C LYS A 277 -26.37 7.58 22.49
N SER A 278 -27.16 8.01 21.51
CA SER A 278 -27.08 9.40 21.05
C SER A 278 -28.31 9.88 20.26
N VAL A 279 -29.49 9.97 20.89
CA VAL A 279 -30.49 11.02 20.53
C VAL A 279 -31.35 11.33 21.77
N HIS A 280 -30.78 11.99 22.77
CA HIS A 280 -31.60 12.82 23.67
C HIS A 280 -31.15 14.26 23.45
N CYS A 281 -31.95 15.03 22.71
CA CYS A 281 -31.89 16.48 22.83
C CYS A 281 -32.50 16.81 24.20
N PRO A 282 -31.84 17.58 25.07
CA PRO A 282 -32.41 17.96 26.38
C PRO A 282 -33.61 18.92 26.26
N ASP A 283 -33.91 19.41 25.07
CA ASP A 283 -34.91 20.46 24.81
C ASP A 283 -36.18 19.96 24.09
N ASP A 284 -36.42 18.63 24.04
CA ASP A 284 -37.71 18.03 23.67
C ASP A 284 -38.46 17.49 24.91
#